data_AF-F1VZ01-F1
#
_entry.id   AF-F1VZ01-F1
#
_cell.length_a   1.000
_cell.length_b   1.000
_cell.length_c   1.000
_cell.angle_alpha   90.00
_cell.angle_beta   90.00
_cell.angle_gamma   90.00
#
_symmetry.space_group_name_H-M   'P 1'
#
loop_
_entity.id
_entity.type
_entity.pdbx_description
1 polymer ?
#
loop_
_entity_poly.entity_id
_entity_poly.type
_entity_poly.pdbx_seq_one_letter_code
_entity_poly.pdbx_strand_id
1 'polypeptide(L)' 'MNHLNKNNYTNTAQLKEIMTAPPMTAEQHAIIIRKRIKDRRMIEEAREKRTGEDDLFGD' A
#
# COMPACT_ATOMS: atom_id res chain seq x y z
N MET A 1 13.12 -1.02 -15.15
CA MET A 1 12.56 -0.95 -13.79
C MET A 1 11.31 -1.81 -13.75
N ASN A 2 11.37 -2.99 -13.13
CA ASN A 2 10.20 -3.86 -13.01
C ASN A 2 9.24 -3.25 -12.00
N HIS A 3 8.17 -2.62 -12.49
CA HIS A 3 7.03 -2.30 -11.66
C HIS A 3 6.45 -3.64 -11.24
N LEU A 4 6.63 -4.03 -9.97
CA LEU A 4 5.99 -5.20 -9.41
C LEU A 4 4.49 -4.93 -9.45
N ASN A 5 3.86 -5.27 -10.57
CA ASN A 5 2.44 -5.17 -10.78
C ASN A 5 1.85 -6.09 -9.72
N LYS A 6 1.33 -5.50 -8.64
CA LYS A 6 0.83 -6.22 -7.48
C LYS A 6 -0.39 -6.98 -7.99
N ASN A 7 -0.17 -8.22 -8.40
CA ASN A 7 -1.15 -9.02 -9.13
C ASN A 7 -2.42 -9.14 -8.27
N ASN A 8 -3.44 -8.33 -8.59
CA ASN A 8 -4.77 -8.39 -7.99
C ASN A 8 -5.45 -9.76 -8.24
N TYR A 9 -4.86 -10.58 -9.11
CA TYR A 9 -5.26 -11.96 -9.43
C TYR A 9 -4.85 -13.00 -8.39
N THR A 10 -4.11 -12.63 -7.34
CA THR A 10 -3.78 -13.55 -6.23
C THR A 10 -4.92 -13.71 -5.22
N ASN A 11 -6.10 -13.15 -5.48
CA ASN A 11 -7.24 -13.36 -4.61
C ASN A 11 -7.68 -14.84 -4.69
N THR A 12 -7.39 -15.59 -3.63
CA THR A 12 -7.75 -17.01 -3.49
C THR A 12 -9.18 -17.23 -3.00
N ALA A 13 -9.95 -16.16 -2.75
CA ALA A 13 -11.33 -16.26 -2.32
C ALA A 13 -12.21 -16.84 -3.44
N GLN A 14 -13.14 -17.72 -3.08
CA GLN A 14 -14.09 -18.27 -4.04
C GLN A 14 -15.11 -17.20 -4.44
N LEU A 15 -15.61 -17.26 -5.69
CA LEU A 15 -16.60 -16.28 -6.19
C LEU A 15 -17.82 -16.16 -5.27
N LYS A 16 -18.29 -17.29 -4.72
CA LYS A 16 -19.41 -17.31 -3.78
C LYS A 16 -19.13 -16.42 -2.57
N GLU A 17 -17.93 -16.51 -1.99
CA GLU A 17 -17.54 -15.74 -0.81
C GLU A 17 -17.50 -14.24 -1.11
N ILE A 18 -17.00 -13.86 -2.30
CA ILE A 18 -16.97 -12.46 -2.75
C ILE A 18 -18.39 -11.91 -2.90
N MET A 19 -19.31 -12.70 -3.46
CA MET A 19 -20.68 -12.27 -3.73
C MET A 19 -21.56 -12.23 -2.48
N THR A 20 -21.23 -13.01 -1.44
CA THR A 20 -22.01 -13.08 -0.19
C THR A 20 -21.36 -12.37 0.98
N ALA A 21 -20.18 -11.78 0.80
CA ALA A 21 -19.49 -11.06 1.86
C ALA A 21 -20.31 -9.82 2.27
N PRO A 22 -20.50 -9.59 3.59
CA PRO A 22 -21.15 -8.38 4.06
C PRO A 22 -20.27 -7.15 3.73
N PRO A 23 -20.88 -5.97 3.52
CA PRO A 23 -20.12 -4.74 3.34
C PRO A 23 -19.28 -4.48 4.59
N MET A 24 -18.06 -4.01 4.36
CA MET A 24 -17.12 -3.66 5.43
C MET A 24 -17.70 -2.57 6.34
N THR A 25 -17.46 -2.67 7.64
CA THR A 25 -17.88 -1.63 8.58
C THR A 25 -17.02 -0.36 8.46
N ALA A 26 -17.55 0.79 8.87
CA ALA A 26 -16.81 2.06 8.83
C ALA A 26 -15.52 2.00 9.67
N GLU A 27 -15.55 1.29 10.80
CA GLU A 27 -14.39 1.10 11.67
C GLU A 27 -13.30 0.25 10.99
N GLN A 28 -13.69 -0.87 10.39
CA GLN A 28 -12.76 -1.73 9.63
C GLN A 28 -12.12 -0.95 8.47
N HIS A 29 -12.91 -0.14 7.77
CA HIS A 29 -12.41 0.71 6.71
C HIS A 29 -11.39 1.73 7.24
N ALA A 30 -11.70 2.42 8.35
CA ALA A 30 -10.79 3.39 8.97
C ALA A 30 -9.45 2.76 9.36
N ILE A 31 -9.45 1.53 9.90
CA ILE A 31 -8.22 0.79 10.24
C ILE A 31 -7.37 0.52 8.99
N ILE A 32 -7.99 0.04 7.91
CA ILE A 32 -7.29 -0.24 6.64
C ILE A 32 -6.68 1.04 6.08
N ILE A 33 -7.42 2.15 6.09
CA ILE A 33 -6.94 3.43 5.60
C ILE A 33 -5.76 3.94 6.44
N ARG A 34 -5.84 3.88 7.77
CA ARG A 34 -4.71 4.24 8.65
C ARG A 34 -3.46 3.44 8.32
N LYS A 35 -3.59 2.12 8.12
CA LYS A 35 -2.47 1.26 7.71
C LYS A 35 -1.88 1.70 6.37
N ARG A 36 -2.72 1.95 5.36
CA ARG A 36 -2.26 2.41 4.03
C ARG A 36 -1.52 3.75 4.10
N ILE A 37 -2.01 4.68 4.91
CA ILE A 37 -1.36 5.97 5.13
C ILE A 37 0.01 5.77 5.77
N LYS A 38 0.11 4.93 6.81
CA LYS A 38 1.38 4.61 7.47
C LYS A 38 2.38 3.99 6.49
N ASP A 39 1.95 2.99 5.74
CA ASP A 39 2.79 2.31 4.75
C ASP A 39 3.29 3.30 3.68
N ARG A 40 2.42 4.22 3.21
CA ARG A 40 2.81 5.27 2.26
C ARG A 40 3.82 6.25 2.85
N ARG A 41 3.58 6.75 4.07
CA ARG A 41 4.51 7.66 4.75
C ARG A 41 5.89 7.05 4.92
N MET A 42 5.97 5.78 5.32
CA MET A 42 7.25 5.08 5.47
C MET A 42 8.04 5.02 4.16
N ILE A 43 7.35 4.82 3.02
CA ILE A 43 7.99 4.80 1.70
C ILE A 43 8.46 6.20 1.30
N GLU A 44 7.64 7.22 1.51
CA GLU A 44 8.01 8.61 1.18
C GLU A 44 9.17 9.09 2.06
N GLU A 45 9.15 8.85 3.36
CA GLU A 45 10.28 9.17 4.26
C GLU A 45 11.57 8.46 3.83
N ALA A 46 11.48 7.20 3.38
CA ALA A 46 12.64 6.47 2.86
C ALA A 46 13.13 7.03 1.51
N ARG A 47 12.23 7.56 0.67
CA ARG A 47 12.59 8.23 -0.58
C ARG A 47 13.24 9.59 -0.31
N GLU A 48 12.66 10.40 0.56
CA GLU A 48 13.20 11.70 0.96
C GLU A 48 14.62 11.58 1.54
N LYS A 49 14.87 10.57 2.38
CA LYS A 49 16.22 10.27 2.88
C LYS A 49 17.20 9.96 1.75
N ARG A 50 16.79 9.16 0.78
CA ARG A 50 17.64 8.81 -0.37
C ARG A 50 17.94 10.02 -1.27
N THR A 51 16.95 10.86 -1.56
CA THR A 51 17.16 12.05 -2.39
C THR A 51 17.95 13.13 -1.66
N GLY A 52 17.75 13.29 -0.35
CA GLY A 52 18.53 14.22 0.47
C GLY A 52 19.98 13.79 0.66
N GLU A 53 20.30 12.50 0.55
CA GLU A 53 21.67 11.99 0.50
C GLU A 53 22.32 12.24 -0.87
N ASP A 54 21.62 12.00 -1.98
CA ASP A 54 22.15 12.27 -3.34
C ASP A 54 22.39 13.78 -3.58
N ASP A 55 21.53 14.67 -3.09
CA ASP A 55 21.70 16.13 -3.22
C ASP A 55 22.80 16.70 -2.30
N LEU A 56 23.26 15.96 -1.29
CA LEU A 56 24.32 16.40 -0.36
C LEU A 56 25.74 16.04 -0.85
N PHE A 57 25.86 15.11 -1.80
CA PHE A 57 27.14 14.66 -2.36
C PHE A 57 27.27 14.86 -3.89
N GLY A 58 26.34 15.58 -4.51
CA GLY A 58 26.41 15.96 -5.92
C GLY A 58 27.24 17.23 -6.14
N ASP A 59 28.50 17.05 -6.57
CA ASP A 59 29.34 18.04 -7.25
C ASP A 59 28.99 18.10 -8.75
#